data_AF-A0A2B4RIH7-F1
#
_entry.id   AF-A0A2B4RIH7-F1
#
_cell.length_a   1.000
_cell.length_b   1.000
_cell.length_c   1.000
_cell.angle_alpha   90.00
_cell.angle_beta   90.00
_cell.angle_gamma   90.00
#
_symmetry.space_group_name_H-M   'P 1'
#
loop_
_entity.id
_entity.type
_entity.pdbx_description
1 polymer ?
#
loop_
_entity_poly.entity_id
_entity_poly.type
_entity_poly.pdbx_seq_one_letter_code
_entity_poly.pdbx_strand_id
1 'polypeptide(L)'
;MSSPRELEEAFDLLNAEDFEAARKCVEGLHDVLKRMKANTVHKESKASDDVAKKFEHVHFSKILKLNVGGYLFSTSLSTMKKDPGSMLHAMFSERFNTKPDDD
;
A
#
# COMPACT_ATOMS: atom_id res chain seq x y z
N MET A 1 -34.17 26.02 -48.77
CA MET A 1 -35.22 25.19 -48.15
C MET A 1 -34.79 23.75 -48.33
N SER A 2 -34.00 23.21 -47.40
CA SER A 2 -33.54 21.81 -47.48
C SER A 2 -34.69 20.88 -47.07
N SER A 3 -34.88 19.82 -47.86
CA SER A 3 -35.99 18.88 -47.73
C SER A 3 -35.81 17.98 -46.48
N PRO A 4 -36.88 17.66 -45.72
CA PRO A 4 -36.80 16.72 -44.60
C PRO A 4 -36.32 15.32 -44.98
N ARG A 5 -36.37 14.97 -46.28
CA ARG A 5 -36.01 13.64 -46.80
C ARG A 5 -34.50 13.38 -46.81
N GLU A 6 -33.66 14.41 -46.84
CA GLU A 6 -32.20 14.24 -46.80
C GLU A 6 -31.69 13.85 -45.40
N LEU A 7 -32.52 14.01 -44.35
CA LEU A 7 -32.17 13.66 -42.98
C LEU A 7 -32.52 12.20 -42.66
N GLU A 8 -33.56 11.63 -43.28
CA GLU A 8 -33.91 10.21 -43.13
C GLU A 8 -32.95 9.28 -43.89
N GLU A 9 -32.49 9.65 -45.09
CA GLU A 9 -31.53 8.83 -45.86
C GLU A 9 -30.14 8.72 -45.21
N ALA A 10 -29.78 9.65 -44.32
CA ALA A 10 -28.52 9.60 -43.57
C ALA A 10 -28.53 8.59 -42.40
N PHE A 11 -29.71 8.14 -41.96
CA PHE A 11 -29.84 7.17 -40.88
C PHE A 11 -29.73 5.71 -41.36
N ASP A 12 -29.99 5.45 -42.65
CA ASP A 12 -29.96 4.10 -43.24
C ASP A 12 -28.55 3.64 -43.68
N LEU A 13 -27.51 4.49 -43.53
CA LEU A 13 -26.13 4.13 -43.83
C LEU A 13 -25.34 3.60 -42.62
N LEU A 14 -25.94 3.56 -41.43
CA LEU A 14 -25.37 2.88 -40.27
C LEU A 14 -26.03 1.50 -40.15
N ASN A 15 -25.45 0.52 -40.85
CA ASN A 15 -25.97 -0.84 -40.81
C ASN A 15 -25.79 -1.41 -39.39
N ALA A 16 -26.65 -2.35 -38.99
CA ALA A 16 -26.54 -3.04 -37.70
C ALA A 16 -25.14 -3.67 -37.49
N GLU A 17 -24.48 -4.02 -38.60
CA GLU A 17 -23.11 -4.52 -38.68
C GLU A 17 -22.06 -3.49 -38.18
N ASP A 18 -22.27 -2.19 -38.46
CA ASP A 18 -21.40 -1.11 -38.01
C ASP A 18 -21.52 -0.89 -36.49
N PHE A 19 -22.73 -1.03 -35.95
CA PHE A 19 -22.98 -0.97 -34.51
C PHE A 19 -22.42 -2.20 -33.77
N GLU A 20 -22.54 -3.39 -34.35
CA GLU A 20 -21.94 -4.61 -33.82
C GLU A 20 -20.40 -4.53 -33.83
N ALA A 21 -19.82 -4.02 -34.91
CA ALA A 21 -18.40 -3.75 -35.01
C ALA A 21 -17.94 -2.74 -33.94
N ALA A 22 -18.72 -1.68 -33.71
CA ALA A 22 -18.44 -0.70 -32.66
C ALA A 22 -18.48 -1.32 -31.26
N ARG A 23 -19.49 -2.15 -30.97
CA ARG A 23 -19.59 -2.86 -29.69
C ARG A 23 -18.41 -3.81 -29.45
N LYS A 24 -18.06 -4.60 -30.46
CA LYS A 24 -16.90 -5.51 -30.41
C LYS A 24 -15.58 -4.76 -30.20
N CYS A 25 -15.44 -3.57 -30.80
CA CYS A 25 -14.28 -2.70 -30.59
C CYS A 25 -14.16 -2.22 -29.13
N VAL A 26 -15.27 -1.78 -28.54
CA VAL A 26 -15.32 -1.33 -27.13
C VAL A 26 -14.97 -2.46 -26.16
N GLU A 27 -15.51 -3.66 -26.38
CA GLU A 27 -15.21 -4.84 -25.56
C GLU A 27 -13.72 -5.21 -25.66
N GLY A 28 -13.14 -5.19 -26.86
CA GLY A 28 -11.71 -5.45 -27.08
C GLY A 28 -10.78 -4.45 -26.39
N LEU A 29 -11.12 -3.15 -26.44
CA LEU A 29 -10.37 -2.10 -25.75
C LEU A 29 -10.40 -2.28 -24.23
N HIS A 30 -11.55 -2.65 -23.67
CA HIS A 30 -11.69 -2.93 -22.25
C HIS A 30 -10.80 -4.09 -21.81
N ASP A 31 -10.71 -5.15 -22.60
CA ASP A 31 -9.84 -6.30 -22.32
C ASP A 31 -8.34 -5.98 -22.41
N VAL A 32 -7.94 -5.10 -23.33
CA VAL A 32 -6.55 -4.60 -23.39
C VAL A 32 -6.22 -3.77 -22.14
N LEU A 33 -7.11 -2.85 -21.76
CA LEU A 33 -6.91 -2.00 -20.58
C LEU A 33 -6.85 -2.83 -19.29
N LYS A 34 -7.71 -3.85 -19.15
CA LYS A 34 -7.71 -4.77 -18.02
C LYS A 34 -6.40 -5.55 -17.92
N ARG A 35 -5.85 -6.02 -19.04
CA ARG A 35 -4.56 -6.73 -19.11
C ARG A 35 -3.38 -5.81 -18.79
N MET A 36 -3.37 -4.57 -19.29
CA MET A 36 -2.34 -3.59 -18.94
C MET A 36 -2.36 -3.29 -17.44
N LYS A 37 -3.53 -3.04 -16.86
CA LYS A 37 -3.67 -2.74 -15.44
C LYS A 37 -3.23 -3.90 -14.55
N ALA A 38 -3.59 -5.13 -14.88
CA ALA A 38 -3.15 -6.32 -14.15
C ALA A 38 -1.61 -6.50 -14.21
N ASN A 39 -1.00 -6.22 -15.37
CA ASN A 39 0.44 -6.40 -15.56
C ASN A 39 1.27 -5.27 -14.91
N THR A 40 0.74 -4.05 -14.82
CA THR A 40 1.39 -2.94 -14.10
C THR A 40 1.43 -3.19 -12.59
N VAL A 41 0.37 -3.75 -12.01
CA VAL A 41 0.31 -4.05 -10.56
C VAL A 41 1.28 -5.16 -10.14
N HIS A 42 1.64 -6.08 -11.04
CA HIS A 42 2.52 -7.21 -10.71
C HIS A 42 4.03 -6.92 -10.76
N LYS A 43 4.47 -5.80 -11.34
CA LYS A 43 5.91 -5.47 -11.41
C LYS A 43 6.43 -4.73 -10.18
N GLU A 44 5.54 -4.25 -9.31
CA GLU A 44 5.91 -3.52 -8.08
C GLU A 44 5.96 -4.40 -6.81
N SER A 45 5.52 -5.67 -6.88
CA SER A 45 5.32 -6.49 -5.67
C SER A 45 6.32 -7.64 -5.45
N LYS A 46 7.06 -8.10 -6.46
CA LYS A 46 7.99 -9.24 -6.28
C LYS A 46 9.40 -8.89 -5.78
N ALA A 47 9.74 -7.61 -5.64
CA ALA A 47 11.01 -7.18 -5.04
C ALA A 47 10.88 -6.81 -3.55
N SER A 48 9.67 -6.77 -2.99
CA SER A 48 9.43 -6.31 -1.62
C SER A 48 9.26 -7.43 -0.60
N ASP A 49 9.01 -8.66 -1.04
CA ASP A 49 8.76 -9.78 -0.11
C ASP A 49 10.06 -10.33 0.51
N ASP A 50 11.18 -10.28 -0.22
CA ASP A 50 12.51 -10.58 0.31
C ASP A 50 13.04 -9.49 1.26
N VAL A 51 12.54 -8.26 1.11
CA VAL A 51 12.83 -7.17 2.05
C VAL A 51 11.95 -7.31 3.29
N ALA A 52 10.67 -7.65 3.15
CA ALA A 52 9.77 -7.92 4.27
C ALA A 52 10.25 -9.09 5.15
N LYS A 53 10.71 -10.21 4.56
CA LYS A 53 11.30 -11.32 5.34
C LYS A 53 12.62 -10.97 6.03
N LYS A 54 13.38 -10.02 5.49
CA LYS A 54 14.55 -9.43 6.18
C LYS A 54 14.13 -8.46 7.29
N PHE A 55 13.00 -7.77 7.14
CA PHE A 55 12.42 -6.90 8.18
C PHE A 55 11.64 -7.66 9.27
N GLU A 56 11.17 -8.88 9.03
CA GLU A 56 10.59 -9.74 10.06
C GLU A 56 11.64 -10.12 11.14
N HIS A 57 12.91 -10.26 10.74
CA HIS A 57 14.02 -10.50 11.68
C HIS A 57 14.79 -9.24 12.08
N VAL A 58 14.68 -8.15 11.32
CA VAL A 58 14.98 -6.81 11.85
C VAL A 58 13.76 -6.37 12.65
N HIS A 59 13.59 -6.96 13.84
CA HIS A 59 12.82 -6.33 14.90
C HIS A 59 13.23 -4.86 14.87
N PHE A 60 12.32 -3.97 14.45
CA PHE A 60 12.49 -2.53 14.57
C PHE A 60 12.76 -2.29 16.04
N SER A 61 14.05 -2.28 16.36
CA SER A 61 14.53 -2.26 17.70
C SER A 61 14.26 -0.83 18.13
N LYS A 62 13.09 -0.62 18.72
CA LYS A 62 12.61 0.68 19.15
C LYS A 62 13.77 1.32 19.92
N ILE A 63 14.41 2.31 19.30
CA ILE A 63 15.56 2.99 19.89
C ILE A 63 14.99 3.85 21.01
N LEU A 64 15.52 3.66 22.21
CA LEU A 64 15.16 4.35 23.43
C LEU A 64 16.27 5.33 23.77
N LYS A 65 15.89 6.54 24.15
CA LYS A 65 16.79 7.56 24.68
C LYS A 65 16.61 7.61 26.20
N LEU A 66 17.67 7.36 26.95
CA LEU A 66 17.67 7.30 28.41
C LEU A 66 18.51 8.44 28.97
N ASN A 67 17.98 9.17 29.94
CA ASN A 67 18.74 10.13 30.72
C ASN A 67 19.19 9.47 32.02
N VAL A 68 20.50 9.40 32.26
CA VAL A 68 21.08 8.86 33.49
C VAL A 68 21.98 9.94 34.09
N GLY A 69 21.51 10.58 35.17
CA GLY A 69 22.27 11.62 35.87
C GLY A 69 22.64 12.84 35.01
N GLY A 70 21.85 13.16 33.98
CA GLY A 70 22.12 14.24 33.02
C GLY A 70 22.76 13.79 31.71
N TYR A 71 23.19 12.53 31.60
CA TYR A 71 23.80 11.99 30.38
C TYR A 71 22.77 11.24 29.53
N LEU A 72 22.76 11.53 28.22
CA LEU A 72 21.84 10.92 27.28
C LEU A 72 22.47 9.68 26.62
N PHE A 73 21.85 8.53 26.83
CA PHE A 73 22.21 7.26 26.21
C PHE A 73 21.17 6.86 25.18
N SER A 74 21.62 6.31 24.05
CA SER A 74 20.72 5.70 23.06
C SER A 74 20.94 4.19 23.06
N THR A 75 19.85 3.43 23.22
CA THR A 75 19.88 1.97 23.31
C THR A 75 18.65 1.37 22.63
N SER A 76 18.56 0.05 22.53
CA SER A 76 17.39 -0.63 21.97
C SER A 76 16.47 -1.19 23.07
N LEU A 77 15.18 -1.31 22.78
CA LEU A 77 14.23 -2.02 23.65
C LEU A 77 14.65 -3.48 23.91
N SER A 78 15.26 -4.13 22.92
CA SER A 78 15.81 -5.48 23.07
C SER A 78 16.92 -5.55 24.12
N THR A 79 17.79 -4.55 24.19
CA THR A 79 18.83 -4.46 25.23
C THR A 79 18.22 -4.29 26.61
N MET A 80 17.17 -3.46 26.75
CA MET A 80 16.48 -3.25 28.03
C MET A 80 15.73 -4.49 28.52
N LYS A 81 15.27 -5.35 27.60
CA LYS A 81 14.57 -6.60 27.92
C LYS A 81 15.47 -7.84 27.98
N LYS A 82 16.78 -7.69 27.75
CA LYS A 82 17.72 -8.82 27.59
C LYS A 82 17.77 -9.74 28.82
N ASP A 83 17.75 -9.17 30.02
CA ASP A 83 17.80 -9.94 31.27
C ASP A 83 16.45 -9.86 32.02
N PRO A 84 15.66 -10.95 32.05
CA PRO A 84 14.34 -10.98 32.67
C PRO A 84 14.34 -10.80 34.20
N GLY A 85 15.49 -10.98 34.86
CA GLY A 85 15.63 -10.73 36.30
C GLY A 85 15.95 -9.27 36.64
N SER A 86 16.27 -8.45 35.64
CA SER A 86 16.68 -7.06 35.84
C SER A 86 15.49 -6.12 36.08
N MET A 87 15.73 -5.06 36.85
CA MET A 87 14.74 -3.99 37.06
C MET A 87 14.36 -3.31 35.74
N LEU A 88 15.30 -3.15 34.82
CA LEU A 88 15.04 -2.56 33.49
C LEU A 88 14.06 -3.41 32.69
N HIS A 89 14.21 -4.74 32.71
CA HIS A 89 13.24 -5.61 32.05
C HIS A 89 11.83 -5.43 32.64
N ALA A 90 11.70 -5.32 33.97
CA ALA A 90 10.40 -5.08 34.60
C ALA A 90 9.77 -3.74 34.19
N MET A 91 10.57 -2.67 34.13
CA MET A 91 10.12 -1.33 33.71
C MET A 91 9.66 -1.30 32.25
N PHE A 92 10.41 -1.92 31.35
CA PHE A 92 10.15 -1.88 29.91
C PHE A 92 9.22 -2.98 29.39
N SER A 93 8.75 -3.89 30.26
CA SER A 93 7.83 -4.98 29.92
C SER A 93 6.36 -4.69 30.25
N GLU A 94 5.95 -3.40 30.32
CA GLU A 94 4.56 -2.93 30.53
C GLU A 94 3.90 -3.37 31.85
N ARG A 95 4.64 -4.06 32.74
CA ARG A 95 4.16 -4.44 34.07
C ARG A 95 4.33 -3.34 35.11
N PHE A 96 5.06 -2.29 34.76
CA PHE A 96 5.34 -1.16 35.64
C PHE A 96 4.49 0.03 35.21
N ASN A 97 3.56 0.43 36.08
CA ASN A 97 2.80 1.66 35.93
C ASN A 97 3.68 2.85 36.33
N THR A 98 4.66 3.20 35.52
CA THR A 98 5.30 4.51 35.63
C THR A 98 4.33 5.53 35.04
N LYS A 99 3.65 6.27 35.91
CA LYS A 99 2.93 7.47 35.49
C LYS A 99 3.97 8.44 34.91
N PRO A 100 3.73 9.07 33.76
CA PRO A 100 4.52 10.23 33.38
C PRO A 100 4.40 11.25 34.52
N ASP A 101 5.49 11.92 34.88
CA ASP A 101 5.39 13.11 35.70
C ASP A 101 4.55 14.13 34.91
N ASP A 102 3.47 14.61 35.53
CA ASP A 102 2.71 15.74 35.03
C ASP A 102 3.55 16.99 35.33
N ASP A 103 4.03 17.66 34.28
CA ASP A 103 4.75 18.95 34.36
C ASP A 103 3.77 20.10 34.64
#